data_AF-A0A8I0KTP7-F1
#
_entry.id   AF-A0A8I0KTP7-F1
#
_cell.length_a   1.000
_cell.length_b   1.000
_cell.length_c   1.000
_cell.angle_alpha   90.00
_cell.angle_beta   90.00
_cell.angle_gamma   90.00
#
_symmetry.space_group_name_H-M   'P 1'
#
loop_
_entity.id
_entity.type
_entity.pdbx_description
1 polymer ?
#
loop_
_entity_poly.entity_id
_entity_poly.type
_entity_poly.pdbx_seq_one_letter_code
_entity_poly.pdbx_strand_id
1 'polypeptide(L)'
;YTGPRATGAAWSAVPRVALNMVTAALVTQSAEALRGLNYDKQNWQQFFTAEGDVTIKLPDTSQTTGPSAKKLINSVDGKADKTALDGKADKTALDGKADLVSGVVSKAQGGTGLSSPFGTGAGSFCEGNDNRLNTIGGKSGGQITSPFGKVNALPGNFDSLYAGNRNYGLYQEQMNVLGAGYLYPHMSFKMYWPGHYGGVFTWSAWANSNNPEYVLSWTYEAGTTPHMWRFNGTNGNATATGNWVNGGSTVKIKEKVEDIQNPRETMRIIRACTWRLKTKNADGRFGIGVLAEGLYEAYPEAKVTAGDIELRDGTVVKDALSVQAGDSGVLAAVHHATIISLMDENEAQQKEINQLKADVEALKKIVE
;
A
#
# COMPACT_ATOMS: atom_id res chain seq x y z
N TYR A 1 140.56 10.76 -9.15
CA TYR A 1 140.80 11.49 -7.89
C TYR A 1 142.18 11.12 -7.41
N THR A 2 143.11 12.06 -7.55
CA THR A 2 144.46 12.00 -7.01
C THR A 2 144.40 12.27 -5.51
N GLY A 3 144.83 11.29 -4.72
CA GLY A 3 145.15 11.44 -3.31
C GLY A 3 144.70 10.24 -2.47
N PRO A 4 145.47 9.77 -1.48
CA PRO A 4 146.91 9.88 -1.23
C PRO A 4 147.63 8.55 -1.59
N ARG A 5 148.84 8.62 -2.17
CA ARG A 5 149.75 7.46 -2.16
C ARG A 5 150.50 7.46 -0.82
N ALA A 6 150.03 6.64 0.11
CA ALA A 6 150.90 6.06 1.14
C ALA A 6 151.28 4.66 0.64
N THR A 7 152.55 4.44 0.31
CA THR A 7 153.06 3.14 -0.12
C THR A 7 153.26 2.21 1.08
N GLY A 8 152.56 1.05 1.06
CA GLY A 8 153.04 -0.19 1.70
C GLY A 8 152.23 -0.77 2.88
N ALA A 9 151.06 -1.38 2.61
CA ALA A 9 150.65 -2.70 3.16
C ALA A 9 149.22 -3.07 2.72
N ALA A 10 149.05 -4.30 2.22
CA ALA A 10 147.90 -4.80 1.48
C ALA A 10 146.90 -5.61 2.34
N TRP A 11 145.61 -5.44 2.04
CA TRP A 11 144.42 -6.09 2.61
C TRP A 11 144.05 -7.34 1.79
N SER A 12 143.69 -8.47 2.44
CA SER A 12 143.19 -9.70 1.80
C SER A 12 141.65 -9.73 1.72
N ALA A 13 141.09 -10.01 0.54
CA ALA A 13 139.66 -9.87 0.22
C ALA A 13 138.95 -11.22 -0.02
N VAL A 14 137.68 -11.30 0.40
CA VAL A 14 136.75 -12.45 0.26
C VAL A 14 136.60 -12.90 -1.21
N PRO A 15 136.46 -14.22 -1.51
CA PRO A 15 136.34 -14.73 -2.87
C PRO A 15 135.14 -14.13 -3.62
N ARG A 16 135.44 -13.50 -4.76
CA ARG A 16 134.52 -12.65 -5.53
C ARG A 16 133.20 -13.34 -5.94
N VAL A 17 133.21 -14.66 -6.17
CA VAL A 17 132.03 -15.38 -6.69
C VAL A 17 130.92 -15.52 -5.64
N ALA A 18 131.25 -15.85 -4.38
CA ALA A 18 130.26 -16.03 -3.32
C ALA A 18 129.63 -14.69 -2.91
N LEU A 19 130.46 -13.63 -2.81
CA LEU A 19 129.96 -12.27 -2.61
C LEU A 19 128.98 -11.86 -3.72
N ASN A 20 129.30 -12.17 -4.97
CA ASN A 20 128.43 -11.84 -6.09
C ASN A 20 127.10 -12.64 -6.06
N MET A 21 127.11 -13.92 -5.67
CA MET A 21 125.87 -14.72 -5.59
C MET A 21 124.96 -14.31 -4.45
N VAL A 22 125.50 -14.07 -3.24
CA VAL A 22 124.69 -13.61 -2.10
C VAL A 22 124.11 -12.23 -2.39
N THR A 23 124.91 -11.33 -2.99
CA THR A 23 124.43 -10.02 -3.44
C THR A 23 123.33 -10.17 -4.50
N ALA A 24 123.51 -11.05 -5.48
CA ALA A 24 122.51 -11.29 -6.52
C ALA A 24 121.21 -11.90 -5.96
N ALA A 25 121.29 -12.90 -5.07
CA ALA A 25 120.13 -13.53 -4.45
C ALA A 25 119.36 -12.55 -3.54
N LEU A 26 120.08 -11.73 -2.77
CA LEU A 26 119.47 -10.67 -1.97
C LEU A 26 118.77 -9.65 -2.87
N VAL A 27 119.40 -9.23 -3.97
CA VAL A 27 118.79 -8.33 -4.96
C VAL A 27 117.53 -8.95 -5.57
N THR A 28 117.54 -10.25 -5.91
CA THR A 28 116.36 -10.95 -6.44
C THR A 28 115.23 -11.01 -5.42
N GLN A 29 115.49 -11.42 -4.17
CA GLN A 29 114.45 -11.45 -3.12
C GLN A 29 113.91 -10.05 -2.81
N SER A 30 114.79 -9.05 -2.79
CA SER A 30 114.40 -7.64 -2.62
C SER A 30 113.49 -7.19 -3.77
N ALA A 31 113.83 -7.56 -5.01
CA ALA A 31 113.03 -7.23 -6.19
C ALA A 31 111.69 -7.95 -6.20
N GLU A 32 111.61 -9.21 -5.75
CA GLU A 32 110.36 -9.96 -5.63
C GLU A 32 109.46 -9.39 -4.53
N ALA A 33 110.00 -9.06 -3.36
CA ALA A 33 109.25 -8.39 -2.29
C ALA A 33 108.73 -7.02 -2.74
N LEU A 34 109.58 -6.21 -3.40
CA LEU A 34 109.17 -4.92 -3.97
C LEU A 34 108.08 -5.09 -5.04
N ARG A 35 108.16 -6.15 -5.87
CA ARG A 35 107.14 -6.46 -6.86
C ARG A 35 105.81 -6.86 -6.21
N GLY A 36 105.86 -7.67 -5.15
CA GLY A 36 104.68 -8.03 -4.35
C GLY A 36 104.00 -6.82 -3.72
N LEU A 37 104.78 -5.94 -3.08
CA LEU A 37 104.26 -4.68 -2.51
C LEU A 37 103.65 -3.76 -3.58
N ASN A 38 104.24 -3.73 -4.79
CA ASN A 38 103.67 -2.99 -5.91
C ASN A 38 102.34 -3.59 -6.38
N TYR A 39 102.18 -4.92 -6.39
CA TYR A 39 100.90 -5.57 -6.68
C TYR A 39 99.86 -5.27 -5.61
N ASP A 40 100.19 -5.36 -4.33
CA ASP A 40 99.25 -5.00 -3.26
C ASP A 40 98.80 -3.54 -3.37
N LYS A 41 99.72 -2.62 -3.67
CA LYS A 41 99.37 -1.22 -3.91
C LYS A 41 98.36 -1.08 -5.06
N GLN A 42 98.59 -1.78 -6.17
CA GLN A 42 97.67 -1.77 -7.32
C GLN A 42 96.32 -2.43 -6.99
N ASN A 43 96.33 -3.53 -6.24
CA ASN A 43 95.14 -4.26 -5.80
C ASN A 43 94.26 -3.38 -4.90
N TRP A 44 94.85 -2.76 -3.88
CA TRP A 44 94.14 -1.86 -2.97
C TRP A 44 93.60 -0.63 -3.68
N GLN A 45 94.38 -0.07 -4.61
CA GLN A 45 93.92 1.04 -5.43
C GLN A 45 92.68 0.62 -6.24
N GLN A 46 92.71 -0.51 -6.93
CA GLN A 46 91.58 -1.00 -7.71
C GLN A 46 90.36 -1.31 -6.82
N PHE A 47 90.55 -2.03 -5.70
CA PHE A 47 89.47 -2.42 -4.79
C PHE A 47 88.65 -1.23 -4.27
N PHE A 48 89.30 -0.11 -3.94
CA PHE A 48 88.62 1.08 -3.42
C PHE A 48 88.16 2.06 -4.51
N THR A 49 88.69 1.99 -5.74
CA THR A 49 88.42 3.02 -6.76
C THR A 49 87.57 2.56 -7.92
N ALA A 50 87.61 1.28 -8.29
CA ALA A 50 86.82 0.75 -9.40
C ALA A 50 85.32 0.73 -9.04
N GLU A 51 84.45 0.84 -10.04
CA GLU A 51 82.99 0.77 -9.89
C GLU A 51 82.44 -0.66 -10.04
N GLY A 52 83.25 -1.58 -10.60
CA GLY A 52 82.85 -2.94 -10.98
C GLY A 52 83.53 -4.03 -10.15
N ASP A 53 83.65 -5.21 -10.74
CA ASP A 53 84.53 -6.26 -10.22
C ASP A 53 85.99 -5.93 -10.55
N VAL A 54 86.91 -6.30 -9.65
CA VAL A 54 88.34 -6.07 -9.75
C VAL A 54 89.08 -7.39 -9.70
N THR A 55 90.18 -7.49 -10.45
CA THR A 55 91.06 -8.65 -10.43
C THR A 55 92.26 -8.36 -9.52
N ILE A 56 92.40 -9.14 -8.46
CA ILE A 56 93.47 -9.05 -7.47
C ILE A 56 94.61 -9.97 -7.92
N LYS A 57 95.83 -9.43 -8.05
CA LYS A 57 97.03 -10.19 -8.41
C LYS A 57 97.90 -10.44 -7.17
N LEU A 58 98.15 -11.71 -6.84
CA LEU A 58 98.94 -12.10 -5.68
C LEU A 58 100.46 -12.07 -5.98
N PRO A 59 101.33 -12.07 -4.95
CA PRO A 59 102.79 -12.04 -5.13
C PRO A 59 103.35 -13.21 -5.96
N ASP A 60 102.68 -14.37 -5.92
CA ASP A 60 103.00 -15.56 -6.73
C ASP A 60 102.50 -15.48 -8.18
N THR A 61 101.97 -14.31 -8.58
CA THR A 61 101.36 -13.98 -9.87
C THR A 61 99.99 -14.58 -10.19
N SER A 62 99.41 -15.37 -9.27
CA SER A 62 98.03 -15.85 -9.40
C SER A 62 97.01 -14.71 -9.30
N GLN A 63 95.79 -14.94 -9.79
CA GLN A 63 94.74 -13.92 -9.88
C GLN A 63 93.38 -14.43 -9.41
N THR A 64 92.60 -13.54 -8.78
CA THR A 64 91.19 -13.78 -8.40
C THR A 64 90.33 -12.54 -8.67
N THR A 65 89.03 -12.70 -8.96
CA THR A 65 88.12 -11.60 -9.28
C THR A 65 86.99 -11.49 -8.24
N GLY A 66 86.71 -10.28 -7.77
CA GLY A 66 85.62 -10.01 -6.83
C GLY A 66 85.13 -8.55 -6.89
N PRO A 67 84.01 -8.20 -6.22
CA PRO A 67 83.46 -6.85 -6.27
C PRO A 67 84.38 -5.83 -5.60
N SER A 68 84.48 -4.64 -6.20
CA SER A 68 85.06 -3.47 -5.53
C SER A 68 84.22 -3.01 -4.34
N ALA A 69 84.83 -2.23 -3.44
CA ALA A 69 84.14 -1.61 -2.31
C ALA A 69 82.98 -0.71 -2.78
N LYS A 70 83.17 0.04 -3.87
CA LYS A 70 82.12 0.91 -4.42
C LYS A 70 80.94 0.11 -4.98
N LYS A 71 81.18 -1.00 -5.67
CA LYS A 71 80.12 -1.89 -6.14
C LYS A 71 79.26 -2.40 -4.98
N LEU A 72 79.91 -2.78 -3.88
CA LEU A 72 79.21 -3.23 -2.67
C LEU A 72 78.36 -2.09 -2.05
N ILE A 73 78.93 -0.90 -1.90
CA ILE A 73 78.22 0.29 -1.38
C ILE A 73 77.02 0.65 -2.28
N ASN A 74 77.21 0.74 -3.58
CA ASN A 74 76.14 1.06 -4.53
C ASN A 74 75.02 0.00 -4.53
N SER A 75 75.34 -1.28 -4.28
CA SER A 75 74.35 -2.35 -4.21
C SER A 75 73.40 -2.26 -3.01
N VAL A 76 73.84 -1.60 -1.93
CA VAL A 76 73.03 -1.39 -0.72
C VAL A 76 72.39 -0.01 -0.66
N ASP A 77 72.97 1.00 -1.32
CA ASP A 77 72.45 2.38 -1.40
C ASP A 77 71.08 2.44 -2.13
N GLY A 78 70.80 1.48 -3.01
CA GLY A 78 69.51 1.35 -3.71
C GLY A 78 68.45 0.50 -2.99
N LYS A 79 68.75 -0.07 -1.81
CA LYS A 79 67.75 -0.80 -1.01
C LYS A 79 67.02 0.20 -0.11
N ALA A 80 65.69 0.26 -0.23
CA ALA A 80 64.83 1.29 0.35
C ALA A 80 65.24 1.71 1.78
N ASP A 81 65.47 3.01 1.98
CA ASP A 81 65.66 3.59 3.31
C ASP A 81 64.30 3.66 4.06
N LYS A 82 64.37 3.87 5.38
CA LYS A 82 63.16 4.00 6.21
C LYS A 82 62.24 5.12 5.72
N THR A 83 62.80 6.21 5.19
CA THR A 83 62.05 7.38 4.71
C THR A 83 61.24 7.09 3.45
N ALA A 84 61.77 6.30 2.52
CA ALA A 84 61.11 5.87 1.29
C ALA A 84 59.97 4.88 1.57
N LEU A 85 60.12 4.06 2.62
CA LEU A 85 59.04 3.22 3.14
C LEU A 85 57.94 4.08 3.80
N ASP A 86 58.33 5.06 4.62
CA ASP A 86 57.40 5.97 5.29
C ASP A 86 56.66 6.88 4.27
N GLY A 87 57.30 7.28 3.16
CA GLY A 87 56.71 8.10 2.10
C GLY A 87 55.76 7.36 1.15
N LYS A 88 55.88 6.03 1.01
CA LYS A 88 54.90 5.21 0.26
C LYS A 88 53.58 5.03 1.03
N ALA A 89 53.60 5.23 2.34
CA ALA A 89 52.40 5.34 3.17
C ALA A 89 52.06 6.82 3.36
N ASP A 90 51.39 7.44 2.38
CA ASP A 90 50.93 8.82 2.52
C ASP A 90 49.92 8.94 3.67
N LYS A 91 50.43 9.33 4.84
CA LYS A 91 49.64 9.55 6.05
C LYS A 91 48.58 10.64 5.83
N THR A 92 48.85 11.64 4.99
CA THR A 92 47.92 12.73 4.68
C THR A 92 46.74 12.25 3.85
N ALA A 93 46.98 11.38 2.86
CA ALA A 93 45.92 10.73 2.11
C ALA A 93 45.09 9.76 2.97
N LEU A 94 45.70 9.12 3.98
CA LEU A 94 44.99 8.32 4.98
C LEU A 94 44.16 9.19 5.93
N ASP A 95 44.72 10.29 6.44
CA ASP A 95 44.07 11.19 7.40
C ASP A 95 42.93 11.97 6.74
N GLY A 96 43.06 12.37 5.46
CA GLY A 96 41.98 12.99 4.69
C GLY A 96 40.82 12.03 4.34
N LYS A 97 41.07 10.72 4.29
CA LYS A 97 39.99 9.72 4.23
C LYS A 97 39.38 9.44 5.60
N ALA A 98 40.11 9.68 6.70
CA ALA A 98 39.59 9.56 8.06
C ALA A 98 38.62 10.71 8.42
N ASP A 99 38.85 11.93 7.94
CA ASP A 99 37.97 13.10 8.21
C ASP A 99 36.59 13.02 7.55
N LEU A 100 36.45 12.29 6.43
CA LEU A 100 35.13 12.03 5.83
C LEU A 100 34.27 11.07 6.68
N VAL A 101 34.88 10.38 7.64
CA VAL A 101 34.20 9.47 8.57
C VAL A 101 33.80 10.17 9.87
N SER A 102 34.23 11.43 10.10
CA SER A 102 34.02 12.16 11.37
C SER A 102 33.02 13.31 11.34
N GLY A 103 32.04 13.32 10.43
CA GLY A 103 30.74 13.96 10.75
C GLY A 103 30.00 14.72 9.65
N VAL A 104 30.63 15.06 8.51
CA VAL A 104 29.91 15.74 7.41
C VAL A 104 30.23 15.10 6.07
N VAL A 105 29.25 14.37 5.53
CA VAL A 105 29.29 13.90 4.14
C VAL A 105 28.69 14.97 3.24
N SER A 106 29.42 15.40 2.21
CA SER A 106 28.95 16.43 1.28
C SER A 106 27.75 15.96 0.46
N LYS A 107 26.93 16.89 -0.05
CA LYS A 107 25.78 16.54 -0.90
C LYS A 107 26.19 15.84 -2.20
N ALA A 108 27.32 16.24 -2.79
CA ALA A 108 27.86 15.61 -4.00
C ALA A 108 28.21 14.13 -3.80
N GLN A 109 28.45 13.72 -2.55
CA GLN A 109 28.76 12.35 -2.15
C GLN A 109 27.55 11.63 -1.51
N GLY A 110 26.34 12.18 -1.64
CA GLY A 110 25.10 11.57 -1.12
C GLY A 110 24.77 11.90 0.34
N GLY A 111 25.52 12.78 0.99
CA GLY A 111 25.20 13.27 2.34
C GLY A 111 24.32 14.52 2.35
N THR A 112 24.16 15.13 3.53
CA THR A 112 23.41 16.38 3.71
C THR A 112 24.28 17.62 3.68
N GLY A 113 25.60 17.48 3.87
CA GLY A 113 26.53 18.59 4.12
C GLY A 113 26.37 19.23 5.51
N LEU A 114 25.61 18.61 6.42
CA LEU A 114 25.37 19.11 7.78
C LEU A 114 26.14 18.28 8.81
N SER A 115 26.61 18.93 9.87
CA SER A 115 27.16 18.26 11.07
C SER A 115 26.10 17.56 11.92
N SER A 116 24.83 17.93 11.74
CA SER A 116 23.66 17.20 12.27
C SER A 116 22.74 16.87 11.10
N PRO A 117 22.91 15.71 10.45
CA PRO A 117 22.23 15.39 9.20
C PRO A 117 20.75 15.10 9.37
N PHE A 118 20.27 14.90 10.60
CA PHE A 118 18.89 14.54 10.89
C PHE A 118 18.08 15.70 11.47
N GLY A 119 16.82 15.84 11.04
CA GLY A 119 15.93 16.88 11.55
C GLY A 119 14.71 17.16 10.70
N THR A 120 14.07 18.29 10.96
CA THR A 120 12.80 18.69 10.33
C THR A 120 12.95 19.71 9.19
N GLY A 121 14.18 20.14 8.89
CA GLY A 121 14.49 21.22 7.95
C GLY A 121 14.82 20.75 6.53
N ALA A 122 14.91 21.69 5.58
CA ALA A 122 15.25 21.36 4.19
C ALA A 122 16.68 20.84 4.07
N GLY A 123 16.86 19.70 3.41
CA GLY A 123 18.16 19.08 3.21
C GLY A 123 18.68 18.26 4.39
N SER A 124 17.88 18.04 5.44
CA SER A 124 18.15 17.01 6.46
C SER A 124 17.41 15.71 6.15
N PHE A 125 17.95 14.59 6.64
CA PHE A 125 17.25 13.30 6.67
C PHE A 125 16.22 13.28 7.80
N CYS A 126 15.14 12.53 7.63
CA CYS A 126 14.32 12.11 8.76
C CYS A 126 15.00 10.92 9.42
N GLU A 127 15.08 10.90 10.75
CA GLU A 127 15.63 9.72 11.43
C GLU A 127 14.70 8.52 11.30
N GLY A 128 15.27 7.32 11.32
CA GLY A 128 14.50 6.08 11.44
C GLY A 128 13.67 6.01 12.73
N ASN A 129 13.93 6.87 13.73
CA ASN A 129 13.14 7.05 14.94
C ASN A 129 12.40 8.40 14.99
N ASP A 130 12.25 9.12 13.87
CA ASP A 130 11.52 10.40 13.83
C ASP A 130 10.02 10.20 14.11
N ASN A 131 9.50 10.79 15.19
CA ASN A 131 8.13 10.56 15.65
C ASN A 131 7.06 11.04 14.67
N ARG A 132 7.40 11.91 13.71
CA ARG A 132 6.48 12.36 12.67
C ARG A 132 6.14 11.23 11.69
N LEU A 133 7.01 10.24 11.55
CA LEU A 133 6.81 9.05 10.73
C LEU A 133 6.09 7.91 11.47
N ASN A 134 5.79 8.05 12.77
CA ASN A 134 5.02 7.04 13.53
C ASN A 134 3.63 6.81 12.92
N THR A 135 3.06 7.80 12.23
CA THR A 135 1.74 7.71 11.58
C THR A 135 1.75 6.91 10.27
N ILE A 136 2.94 6.49 9.79
CA ILE A 136 3.15 5.73 8.56
C ILE A 136 3.87 4.41 8.90
N GLY A 137 3.09 3.44 9.39
CA GLY A 137 3.57 2.06 9.63
C GLY A 137 4.72 1.92 10.64
N GLY A 138 4.90 2.85 11.58
CA GLY A 138 6.01 2.77 12.53
C GLY A 138 7.40 2.80 11.89
N LYS A 139 7.53 3.44 10.71
CA LYS A 139 8.81 3.82 10.05
C LYS A 139 9.49 2.76 9.16
N SER A 140 8.76 1.80 8.60
CA SER A 140 9.31 0.83 7.62
C SER A 140 9.19 1.24 6.13
N GLY A 141 8.58 2.41 5.80
CA GLY A 141 8.48 3.01 4.44
C GLY A 141 7.27 2.58 3.55
N GLY A 142 6.98 3.31 2.44
CA GLY A 142 6.06 2.92 1.34
C GLY A 142 5.06 3.98 0.77
N GLN A 143 4.46 3.74 -0.41
CA GLN A 143 3.21 4.38 -0.86
C GLN A 143 2.05 3.74 -0.07
N ILE A 144 1.08 4.50 0.46
CA ILE A 144 -0.17 3.90 0.98
C ILE A 144 -1.08 3.62 -0.22
N THR A 145 -0.81 2.51 -0.90
CA THR A 145 -1.58 1.98 -2.04
C THR A 145 -2.76 1.10 -1.60
N SER A 146 -2.96 0.96 -0.29
CA SER A 146 -4.05 0.25 0.38
C SER A 146 -4.86 1.20 1.28
N PRO A 147 -6.04 0.84 1.81
CA PRO A 147 -6.86 1.74 2.62
C PRO A 147 -6.12 2.31 3.86
N PHE A 148 -6.35 3.59 4.20
CA PHE A 148 -5.84 4.23 5.41
C PHE A 148 -6.93 4.31 6.50
N GLY A 149 -6.56 4.06 7.76
CA GLY A 149 -7.42 4.15 8.95
C GLY A 149 -6.68 4.77 10.13
N LYS A 150 -7.40 5.36 11.08
CA LYS A 150 -6.84 6.06 12.26
C LYS A 150 -6.35 5.06 13.32
N VAL A 151 -5.18 5.30 13.92
CA VAL A 151 -4.76 4.63 15.17
C VAL A 151 -5.32 5.40 16.38
N ASN A 152 -5.97 4.67 17.30
CA ASN A 152 -6.79 5.14 18.44
C ASN A 152 -8.27 5.42 18.12
N ALA A 153 -8.97 4.36 17.70
CA ALA A 153 -10.35 4.16 18.11
C ALA A 153 -10.34 3.61 19.55
N LEU A 154 -10.77 4.42 20.52
CA LEU A 154 -11.15 3.92 21.85
C LEU A 154 -12.25 2.85 21.66
N PRO A 155 -12.40 1.86 22.56
CA PRO A 155 -13.52 0.92 22.51
C PRO A 155 -14.83 1.72 22.45
N GLY A 156 -15.57 1.60 21.34
CA GLY A 156 -16.79 2.37 21.08
C GLY A 156 -16.67 3.56 20.12
N ASN A 157 -15.54 3.77 19.43
CA ASN A 157 -15.39 4.85 18.43
C ASN A 157 -15.19 4.33 17.00
N PHE A 158 -15.80 5.04 16.03
CA PHE A 158 -16.00 4.63 14.64
C PHE A 158 -14.75 4.71 13.74
N ASP A 159 -14.61 3.73 12.83
CA ASP A 159 -13.65 3.71 11.72
C ASP A 159 -14.20 4.51 10.53
N SER A 160 -14.07 5.83 10.57
CA SER A 160 -14.39 6.67 9.42
C SER A 160 -13.13 7.01 8.60
N LEU A 161 -13.23 6.97 7.28
CA LEU A 161 -12.37 7.75 6.38
C LEU A 161 -12.66 9.24 6.66
N TYR A 162 -12.00 9.79 7.68
CA TYR A 162 -12.32 11.11 8.23
C TYR A 162 -11.76 12.22 7.33
N ALA A 163 -12.46 12.56 6.26
CA ALA A 163 -12.22 13.82 5.55
C ALA A 163 -12.76 14.97 6.41
N GLY A 164 -11.88 15.57 7.23
CA GLY A 164 -12.02 16.90 7.81
C GLY A 164 -13.37 17.30 8.46
N ASN A 165 -13.39 17.29 9.80
CA ASN A 165 -14.50 17.77 10.65
C ASN A 165 -15.79 16.94 10.48
N ARG A 166 -16.57 16.74 11.55
CA ARG A 166 -17.87 16.02 11.52
C ARG A 166 -18.84 16.60 10.49
N ASN A 167 -18.52 17.73 9.86
CA ASN A 167 -19.40 18.55 9.08
C ASN A 167 -19.21 18.40 7.56
N TYR A 168 -18.11 17.83 7.02
CA TYR A 168 -17.83 17.96 5.58
C TYR A 168 -17.22 16.70 4.92
N GLY A 169 -18.02 15.65 4.65
CA GLY A 169 -17.53 14.54 3.82
C GLY A 169 -18.37 13.27 3.77
N LEU A 170 -17.85 12.28 3.02
CA LEU A 170 -18.31 10.90 2.99
C LEU A 170 -17.98 10.24 4.33
N TYR A 171 -19.02 9.79 5.03
CA TYR A 171 -18.90 9.19 6.34
C TYR A 171 -19.26 7.72 6.26
N GLN A 172 -18.29 6.84 6.47
CA GLN A 172 -18.48 5.40 6.59
C GLN A 172 -18.39 5.03 8.07
N GLU A 173 -19.40 4.34 8.59
CA GLU A 173 -19.37 3.75 9.93
C GLU A 173 -19.30 2.21 9.81
N GLN A 174 -18.47 1.62 10.68
CA GLN A 174 -18.46 0.20 11.04
C GLN A 174 -18.50 -0.80 9.87
N MET A 175 -17.41 -0.92 9.11
CA MET A 175 -17.19 -2.05 8.18
C MET A 175 -16.56 -3.28 8.87
N ASN A 176 -16.55 -3.33 10.21
CA ASN A 176 -15.80 -4.32 10.96
C ASN A 176 -16.49 -5.70 10.95
N VAL A 177 -15.75 -6.73 10.54
CA VAL A 177 -16.09 -8.15 10.68
C VAL A 177 -15.11 -8.77 11.67
N LEU A 178 -15.40 -8.68 12.97
CA LEU A 178 -14.63 -9.44 13.97
C LEU A 178 -15.57 -10.09 14.99
N GLY A 179 -15.71 -11.41 14.86
CA GLY A 179 -16.06 -12.31 15.97
C GLY A 179 -17.53 -12.43 16.38
N ALA A 180 -18.46 -11.63 15.85
CA ALA A 180 -19.84 -11.66 16.33
C ALA A 180 -20.89 -11.42 15.23
N GLY A 181 -20.83 -12.12 14.09
CA GLY A 181 -21.97 -12.29 13.15
C GLY A 181 -22.75 -11.03 12.74
N TYR A 182 -22.14 -9.85 12.83
CA TYR A 182 -22.79 -8.54 12.68
C TYR A 182 -21.96 -7.70 11.72
N LEU A 183 -22.54 -7.39 10.58
CA LEU A 183 -22.00 -6.50 9.57
C LEU A 183 -22.96 -5.31 9.45
N TYR A 184 -22.49 -4.09 9.71
CA TYR A 184 -23.31 -2.87 9.64
C TYR A 184 -22.67 -1.81 8.74
N PRO A 185 -22.64 -2.02 7.41
CA PRO A 185 -22.26 -0.97 6.49
C PRO A 185 -23.26 0.19 6.63
N HIS A 186 -22.76 1.30 7.13
CA HIS A 186 -23.49 2.56 7.19
C HIS A 186 -22.68 3.62 6.46
N MET A 187 -23.33 4.29 5.50
CA MET A 187 -22.75 5.38 4.73
C MET A 187 -23.66 6.60 4.80
N SER A 188 -23.09 7.74 5.14
CA SER A 188 -23.76 9.03 5.14
C SER A 188 -23.11 10.00 4.17
N PHE A 189 -23.95 10.67 3.41
CA PHE A 189 -23.59 11.71 2.45
C PHE A 189 -24.19 13.02 2.94
N LYS A 190 -23.33 13.90 3.45
CA LYS A 190 -23.74 15.25 3.81
C LYS A 190 -23.71 16.13 2.56
N MET A 191 -24.83 16.76 2.26
CA MET A 191 -24.99 17.56 1.05
C MET A 191 -24.98 19.05 1.43
N TYR A 192 -24.16 19.83 0.72
CA TYR A 192 -24.05 21.28 0.91
C TYR A 192 -23.99 21.98 -0.45
N TRP A 193 -24.62 23.14 -0.53
CA TRP A 193 -24.45 24.10 -1.61
C TRP A 193 -24.30 25.51 -1.02
N PRO A 194 -23.74 26.48 -1.76
CA PRO A 194 -23.46 27.81 -1.21
C PRO A 194 -24.67 28.41 -0.48
N GLY A 195 -24.52 28.66 0.83
CA GLY A 195 -25.56 29.24 1.68
C GLY A 195 -26.61 28.28 2.26
N HIS A 196 -26.56 26.98 1.96
CA HIS A 196 -27.60 26.03 2.37
C HIS A 196 -27.05 24.66 2.80
N TYR A 197 -27.62 24.12 3.87
CA TYR A 197 -27.45 22.73 4.24
C TYR A 197 -28.51 21.89 3.51
N GLY A 198 -28.05 20.92 2.72
CA GLY A 198 -28.90 20.02 1.97
C GLY A 198 -29.41 18.82 2.74
N GLY A 199 -28.92 18.64 3.97
CA GLY A 199 -29.23 17.48 4.79
C GLY A 199 -28.21 16.35 4.68
N VAL A 200 -28.57 15.21 5.26
CA VAL A 200 -27.81 13.96 5.22
C VAL A 200 -28.67 12.89 4.58
N PHE A 201 -28.18 12.33 3.48
CA PHE A 201 -28.66 11.05 2.96
C PHE A 201 -27.87 9.93 3.63
N THR A 202 -28.54 8.97 4.23
CA THR A 202 -27.89 7.79 4.81
C THR A 202 -28.40 6.53 4.14
N TRP A 203 -27.47 5.63 3.89
CA TRP A 203 -27.71 4.27 3.46
C TRP A 203 -27.11 3.31 4.48
N SER A 204 -27.90 2.36 4.94
CA SER A 204 -27.45 1.39 5.95
C SER A 204 -27.98 0.00 5.63
N ALA A 205 -27.17 -1.02 5.88
CA ALA A 205 -27.67 -2.38 5.98
C ALA A 205 -27.23 -2.98 7.32
N TRP A 206 -28.19 -3.34 8.16
CA TRP A 206 -27.97 -4.20 9.31
C TRP A 206 -27.96 -5.64 8.81
N ALA A 207 -26.79 -6.29 8.75
CA ALA A 207 -26.68 -7.71 8.46
C ALA A 207 -26.23 -8.43 9.73
N ASN A 208 -27.19 -8.85 10.56
CA ASN A 208 -26.92 -9.72 11.70
C ASN A 208 -27.72 -11.03 11.58
N SER A 209 -27.27 -12.08 12.26
CA SER A 209 -27.90 -13.41 12.18
C SER A 209 -29.38 -13.47 12.58
N ASN A 210 -29.88 -12.46 13.28
CA ASN A 210 -31.20 -12.48 13.92
C ASN A 210 -32.22 -11.56 13.24
N ASN A 211 -31.77 -10.48 12.60
CA ASN A 211 -32.64 -9.50 11.94
C ASN A 211 -31.89 -8.68 10.88
N PRO A 212 -31.62 -9.25 9.68
CA PRO A 212 -31.14 -8.45 8.57
C PRO A 212 -32.16 -7.36 8.21
N GLU A 213 -31.70 -6.14 7.95
CA GLU A 213 -32.54 -5.01 7.56
C GLU A 213 -31.74 -4.04 6.66
N TYR A 214 -32.40 -3.46 5.67
CA TYR A 214 -31.85 -2.44 4.79
C TYR A 214 -32.62 -1.13 5.00
N VAL A 215 -31.91 -0.02 5.21
CA VAL A 215 -32.49 1.27 5.58
C VAL A 215 -31.97 2.38 4.69
N LEU A 216 -32.90 3.13 4.11
CA LEU A 216 -32.66 4.42 3.50
C LEU A 216 -33.17 5.50 4.44
N SER A 217 -32.39 6.56 4.65
CA SER A 217 -32.86 7.69 5.45
C SER A 217 -32.40 9.05 4.94
N TRP A 218 -33.20 10.07 5.24
CA TRP A 218 -32.90 11.46 4.93
C TRP A 218 -33.21 12.37 6.12
N THR A 219 -32.29 13.28 6.43
CA THR A 219 -32.47 14.29 7.49
C THR A 219 -32.11 15.68 6.98
N TYR A 220 -32.99 16.67 7.15
CA TYR A 220 -32.76 18.04 6.66
C TYR A 220 -31.93 18.91 7.63
N GLU A 221 -31.90 18.59 8.93
CA GLU A 221 -31.18 19.37 9.96
C GLU A 221 -30.34 18.48 10.90
N ALA A 222 -29.24 19.00 11.42
CA ALA A 222 -28.47 18.29 12.45
C ALA A 222 -29.28 18.20 13.75
N GLY A 223 -29.66 16.99 14.17
CA GLY A 223 -30.38 16.75 15.44
C GLY A 223 -31.88 16.44 15.31
N THR A 224 -32.43 16.36 14.09
CA THR A 224 -33.81 15.92 13.85
C THR A 224 -33.88 14.41 13.54
N THR A 225 -35.03 13.80 13.82
CA THR A 225 -35.26 12.37 13.51
C THR A 225 -35.28 12.18 11.98
N PRO A 226 -34.48 11.25 11.42
CA PRO A 226 -34.50 10.98 9.98
C PRO A 226 -35.85 10.43 9.53
N HIS A 227 -36.28 10.81 8.33
CA HIS A 227 -37.29 10.03 7.60
C HIS A 227 -36.65 8.73 7.14
N MET A 228 -37.24 7.59 7.47
CA MET A 228 -36.67 6.26 7.21
C MET A 228 -37.60 5.38 6.37
N TRP A 229 -37.01 4.65 5.45
CA TRP A 229 -37.62 3.55 4.70
C TRP A 229 -36.81 2.29 4.96
N ARG A 230 -37.48 1.27 5.46
CA ARG A 230 -36.88 0.06 6.05
C ARG A 230 -37.37 -1.16 5.31
N PHE A 231 -36.47 -2.07 5.00
CA PHE A 231 -36.74 -3.36 4.36
C PHE A 231 -36.18 -4.45 5.24
N ASN A 232 -37.05 -5.20 5.90
CA ASN A 232 -36.67 -6.28 6.79
C ASN A 232 -36.30 -7.53 5.97
N GLY A 233 -35.05 -7.96 6.05
CA GLY A 233 -34.52 -9.11 5.33
C GLY A 233 -34.99 -10.46 5.88
N THR A 234 -35.50 -10.53 7.11
CA THR A 234 -35.96 -11.78 7.73
C THR A 234 -37.31 -12.21 7.19
N ASN A 235 -38.24 -11.26 7.07
CA ASN A 235 -39.62 -11.52 6.65
C ASN A 235 -39.98 -10.91 5.28
N GLY A 236 -39.10 -10.07 4.72
CA GLY A 236 -39.29 -9.39 3.45
C GLY A 236 -40.24 -8.19 3.50
N ASN A 237 -40.64 -7.73 4.70
CA ASN A 237 -41.57 -6.61 4.84
C ASN A 237 -40.85 -5.26 4.67
N ALA A 238 -41.53 -4.31 4.02
CA ALA A 238 -41.08 -2.92 3.93
C ALA A 238 -41.94 -2.02 4.84
N THR A 239 -41.32 -1.07 5.54
CA THR A 239 -41.99 -0.12 6.43
C THR A 239 -41.40 1.28 6.31
N ALA A 240 -42.17 2.31 6.63
CA ALA A 240 -41.70 3.69 6.74
C ALA A 240 -42.45 4.40 7.88
N THR A 241 -41.90 5.50 8.40
CA THR A 241 -42.58 6.30 9.44
C THR A 241 -43.82 7.02 8.88
N GLY A 242 -43.82 7.32 7.57
CA GLY A 242 -44.98 7.81 6.84
C GLY A 242 -45.64 6.70 6.00
N ASN A 243 -46.75 7.04 5.37
CA ASN A 243 -47.43 6.13 4.43
C ASN A 243 -46.80 6.21 3.04
N TRP A 244 -46.82 5.11 2.31
CA TRP A 244 -46.59 5.14 0.86
C TRP A 244 -47.72 5.95 0.21
N VAL A 245 -47.34 6.99 -0.54
CA VAL A 245 -48.30 7.86 -1.22
C VAL A 245 -48.38 7.42 -2.67
N ASN A 246 -49.58 7.04 -3.13
CA ASN A 246 -49.81 6.77 -4.54
C ASN A 246 -49.57 8.06 -5.36
N GLY A 247 -49.27 7.92 -6.66
CA GLY A 247 -49.12 9.07 -7.55
C GLY A 247 -50.36 10.00 -7.57
N GLY A 248 -50.22 11.16 -8.19
CA GLY A 248 -51.32 12.14 -8.26
C GLY A 248 -52.63 11.52 -8.74
N SER A 249 -53.73 11.78 -8.03
CA SER A 249 -55.07 11.29 -8.35
C SER A 249 -56.10 12.42 -8.30
N THR A 250 -56.28 13.11 -9.42
CA THR A 250 -57.32 14.13 -9.59
C THR A 250 -57.81 14.15 -11.04
N VAL A 251 -59.06 14.56 -11.27
CA VAL A 251 -59.62 14.72 -12.62
C VAL A 251 -58.81 15.72 -13.46
N LYS A 252 -58.11 16.67 -12.83
CA LYS A 252 -57.28 17.66 -13.55
C LYS A 252 -56.07 17.05 -14.29
N ILE A 253 -55.66 15.83 -13.94
CA ILE A 253 -54.52 15.12 -14.54
C ILE A 253 -54.93 13.80 -15.17
N LYS A 254 -56.25 13.56 -15.36
CA LYS A 254 -56.82 12.36 -15.96
C LYS A 254 -57.79 12.76 -17.06
N GLU A 255 -57.76 12.05 -18.18
CA GLU A 255 -58.73 12.19 -19.27
C GLU A 255 -59.56 10.92 -19.40
N LYS A 256 -60.71 11.00 -20.09
CA LYS A 256 -61.62 9.86 -20.32
C LYS A 256 -61.97 9.12 -19.03
N VAL A 257 -62.34 9.89 -17.99
CA VAL A 257 -62.75 9.34 -16.70
C VAL A 257 -64.16 8.78 -16.85
N GLU A 258 -64.29 7.47 -16.75
CA GLU A 258 -65.54 6.72 -16.86
C GLU A 258 -65.75 5.88 -15.60
N ASP A 259 -67.02 5.70 -15.21
CA ASP A 259 -67.37 4.85 -14.07
C ASP A 259 -67.20 3.36 -14.42
N ILE A 260 -66.90 2.55 -13.40
CA ILE A 260 -66.83 1.10 -13.55
C ILE A 260 -68.22 0.54 -13.88
N GLN A 261 -68.32 -0.12 -15.04
CA GLN A 261 -69.53 -0.78 -15.49
C GLN A 261 -69.63 -2.20 -14.93
N ASN A 262 -70.86 -2.66 -14.62
CA ASN A 262 -71.17 -4.00 -14.12
C ASN A 262 -70.26 -4.49 -12.96
N PRO A 263 -70.00 -3.68 -11.91
CA PRO A 263 -68.98 -3.99 -10.90
C PRO A 263 -69.20 -5.32 -10.17
N ARG A 264 -70.46 -5.73 -10.00
CA ARG A 264 -70.84 -6.99 -9.35
C ARG A 264 -70.47 -8.22 -10.16
N GLU A 265 -70.60 -8.14 -11.48
CA GLU A 265 -70.21 -9.24 -12.37
C GLU A 265 -68.69 -9.37 -12.35
N THR A 266 -67.98 -8.25 -12.48
CA THR A 266 -66.52 -8.21 -12.37
C THR A 266 -66.05 -8.79 -11.03
N MET A 267 -66.69 -8.41 -9.92
CA MET A 267 -66.40 -8.96 -8.59
C MET A 267 -66.53 -10.47 -8.49
N ARG A 268 -67.45 -11.10 -9.25
CA ARG A 268 -67.66 -12.54 -9.24
C ARG A 268 -66.59 -13.31 -10.02
N ILE A 269 -65.94 -12.66 -10.99
CA ILE A 269 -64.82 -13.23 -11.75
C ILE A 269 -63.55 -13.25 -10.88
N ILE A 270 -63.38 -12.25 -10.01
CA ILE A 270 -62.23 -12.16 -9.12
C ILE A 270 -62.28 -13.25 -8.04
N ARG A 271 -61.34 -14.19 -8.11
CA ARG A 271 -61.25 -15.29 -7.15
C ARG A 271 -60.51 -14.86 -5.88
N ALA A 272 -61.25 -14.70 -4.78
CA ALA A 272 -60.68 -14.62 -3.43
C ALA A 272 -60.37 -16.04 -2.90
N CYS A 273 -59.14 -16.29 -2.47
CA CYS A 273 -58.73 -17.59 -1.97
C CYS A 273 -57.49 -17.53 -1.07
N THR A 274 -57.28 -18.62 -0.34
CA THR A 274 -55.98 -18.93 0.27
C THR A 274 -55.12 -19.72 -0.70
N TRP A 275 -53.81 -19.56 -0.62
CA TRP A 275 -52.86 -20.24 -1.48
C TRP A 275 -51.58 -20.58 -0.70
N ARG A 276 -50.77 -21.46 -1.29
CA ARG A 276 -49.38 -21.68 -0.90
C ARG A 276 -48.50 -21.50 -2.12
N LEU A 277 -47.43 -20.70 -1.98
CA LEU A 277 -46.50 -20.50 -3.09
C LEU A 277 -45.80 -21.81 -3.43
N LYS A 278 -45.54 -22.00 -4.72
CA LYS A 278 -44.70 -23.08 -5.27
C LYS A 278 -43.44 -22.55 -5.94
N THR A 279 -43.02 -21.34 -5.56
CA THR A 279 -41.86 -20.63 -6.10
C THR A 279 -40.58 -21.12 -5.44
N LYS A 280 -39.45 -21.12 -6.16
CA LYS A 280 -38.14 -21.58 -5.67
C LYS A 280 -37.74 -21.00 -4.31
N ASN A 281 -37.98 -19.69 -4.10
CA ASN A 281 -37.51 -18.97 -2.91
C ASN A 281 -38.54 -18.88 -1.76
N ALA A 282 -39.75 -19.44 -1.94
CA ALA A 282 -40.83 -19.31 -0.95
C ALA A 282 -41.80 -20.49 -0.96
N ASP A 283 -41.35 -21.68 -1.35
CA ASP A 283 -42.20 -22.87 -1.44
C ASP A 283 -42.93 -23.15 -0.12
N GLY A 284 -44.22 -23.48 -0.22
CA GLY A 284 -45.09 -23.75 0.91
C GLY A 284 -45.56 -22.51 1.70
N ARG A 285 -45.05 -21.30 1.42
CA ARG A 285 -45.47 -20.06 2.11
C ARG A 285 -46.97 -19.84 1.90
N PHE A 286 -47.71 -19.82 3.01
CA PHE A 286 -49.14 -19.51 3.00
C PHE A 286 -49.38 -18.04 2.67
N GLY A 287 -50.43 -17.78 1.91
CA GLY A 287 -51.00 -16.46 1.77
C GLY A 287 -52.49 -16.51 1.50
N ILE A 288 -53.11 -15.35 1.57
CA ILE A 288 -54.54 -15.12 1.39
C ILE A 288 -54.70 -13.83 0.61
N GLY A 289 -55.63 -13.81 -0.34
CA GLY A 289 -55.88 -12.64 -1.17
C GLY A 289 -56.70 -13.02 -2.39
N VAL A 290 -56.46 -12.35 -3.51
CA VAL A 290 -57.09 -12.64 -4.79
C VAL A 290 -56.08 -13.16 -5.80
N LEU A 291 -56.57 -13.88 -6.81
CA LEU A 291 -55.79 -14.25 -7.99
C LEU A 291 -55.91 -13.16 -9.07
N ALA A 292 -54.80 -12.84 -9.72
CA ALA A 292 -54.70 -11.72 -10.66
C ALA A 292 -55.44 -11.97 -11.99
N GLU A 293 -55.62 -13.23 -12.38
CA GLU A 293 -56.21 -13.65 -13.65
C GLU A 293 -57.59 -13.03 -13.86
N GLY A 294 -58.47 -13.13 -12.87
CA GLY A 294 -59.83 -12.59 -12.97
C GLY A 294 -59.89 -11.06 -13.02
N LEU A 295 -58.92 -10.36 -12.41
CA LEU A 295 -58.84 -8.90 -12.50
C LEU A 295 -58.52 -8.48 -13.94
N TYR A 296 -57.58 -9.16 -14.57
CA TYR A 296 -57.06 -8.81 -15.89
C TYR A 296 -57.84 -9.42 -17.06
N GLU A 297 -58.76 -10.35 -16.78
CA GLU A 297 -59.81 -10.73 -17.72
C GLU A 297 -60.79 -9.57 -17.93
N ALA A 298 -61.19 -8.89 -16.84
CA ALA A 298 -62.09 -7.74 -16.91
C ALA A 298 -61.39 -6.43 -17.32
N TYR A 299 -60.15 -6.23 -16.87
CA TYR A 299 -59.36 -5.02 -17.13
C TYR A 299 -57.95 -5.36 -17.62
N PRO A 300 -57.80 -5.81 -18.88
CA PRO A 300 -56.51 -6.25 -19.42
C PRO A 300 -55.46 -5.13 -19.47
N GLU A 301 -55.86 -3.87 -19.66
CA GLU A 301 -54.99 -2.69 -19.71
C GLU A 301 -54.36 -2.34 -18.36
N ALA A 302 -54.94 -2.81 -17.25
CA ALA A 302 -54.44 -2.56 -15.90
C ALA A 302 -53.47 -3.65 -15.42
N LYS A 303 -53.04 -4.55 -16.32
CA LYS A 303 -52.18 -5.69 -16.01
C LYS A 303 -50.83 -5.27 -15.42
N VAL A 304 -50.52 -5.84 -14.26
CA VAL A 304 -49.21 -5.72 -13.59
C VAL A 304 -48.57 -7.10 -13.50
N THR A 305 -47.27 -7.18 -13.77
CA THR A 305 -46.48 -8.41 -13.65
C THR A 305 -45.37 -8.24 -12.62
N ALA A 306 -44.97 -9.34 -11.99
CA ALA A 306 -43.81 -9.40 -11.10
C ALA A 306 -42.52 -9.84 -11.84
N GLY A 307 -42.57 -9.87 -13.18
CA GLY A 307 -41.52 -10.44 -14.02
C GLY A 307 -41.48 -11.97 -13.98
N ASP A 308 -40.33 -12.53 -14.37
CA ASP A 308 -40.12 -13.98 -14.42
C ASP A 308 -39.98 -14.58 -13.02
N ILE A 309 -40.74 -15.64 -12.74
CA ILE A 309 -40.69 -16.36 -11.46
C ILE A 309 -40.30 -17.82 -11.70
N GLU A 310 -39.20 -18.25 -11.08
CA GLU A 310 -38.78 -19.65 -11.05
C GLU A 310 -39.59 -20.43 -9.99
N LEU A 311 -40.15 -21.57 -10.41
CA LEU A 311 -40.86 -22.51 -9.56
C LEU A 311 -39.89 -23.49 -8.88
N ARG A 312 -40.38 -24.19 -7.85
CA ARG A 312 -39.60 -25.17 -7.09
C ARG A 312 -39.05 -26.33 -7.93
N ASP A 313 -39.67 -26.63 -9.07
CA ASP A 313 -39.26 -27.67 -10.01
C ASP A 313 -38.28 -27.16 -11.09
N GLY A 314 -37.85 -25.90 -11.00
CA GLY A 314 -36.95 -25.25 -11.96
C GLY A 314 -37.65 -24.70 -13.21
N THR A 315 -38.97 -24.88 -13.37
CA THR A 315 -39.72 -24.25 -14.45
C THR A 315 -39.83 -22.73 -14.22
N VAL A 316 -39.87 -21.94 -15.29
CA VAL A 316 -39.99 -20.48 -15.21
C VAL A 316 -41.35 -20.04 -15.73
N VAL A 317 -42.13 -19.37 -14.88
CA VAL A 317 -43.34 -18.64 -15.27
C VAL A 317 -42.90 -17.27 -15.75
N LYS A 318 -43.02 -17.02 -17.06
CA LYS A 318 -42.72 -15.72 -17.66
C LYS A 318 -43.79 -14.70 -17.30
N ASP A 319 -43.36 -13.48 -16.98
CA ASP A 319 -44.25 -12.35 -16.69
C ASP A 319 -45.40 -12.70 -15.74
N ALA A 320 -45.06 -13.35 -14.63
CA ALA A 320 -46.04 -13.82 -13.66
C ALA A 320 -46.93 -12.66 -13.20
N LEU A 321 -48.25 -12.86 -13.30
CA LEU A 321 -49.22 -11.82 -12.95
C LEU A 321 -49.10 -11.46 -11.46
N SER A 322 -49.24 -10.17 -11.17
CA SER A 322 -49.25 -9.62 -9.81
C SER A 322 -50.46 -8.72 -9.64
N VAL A 323 -50.80 -8.38 -8.40
CA VAL A 323 -51.85 -7.39 -8.08
C VAL A 323 -51.22 -6.17 -7.44
N GLN A 324 -51.76 -4.99 -7.73
CA GLN A 324 -51.35 -3.77 -7.05
C GLN A 324 -51.67 -3.89 -5.55
N ALA A 325 -50.68 -3.62 -4.70
CA ALA A 325 -50.85 -3.62 -3.26
C ALA A 325 -51.37 -2.25 -2.78
N GLY A 326 -52.21 -2.26 -1.74
CA GLY A 326 -52.69 -1.05 -1.08
C GLY A 326 -54.13 -0.67 -1.42
N ASP A 327 -54.41 0.63 -1.36
CA ASP A 327 -55.72 1.28 -1.50
C ASP A 327 -56.01 1.76 -2.93
N SER A 328 -55.22 1.34 -3.90
CA SER A 328 -55.33 1.74 -5.30
C SER A 328 -55.26 0.53 -6.24
N GLY A 329 -55.68 0.73 -7.49
CA GLY A 329 -55.73 -0.30 -8.52
C GLY A 329 -57.12 -0.91 -8.70
N VAL A 330 -57.19 -1.87 -9.63
CA VAL A 330 -58.45 -2.47 -10.11
C VAL A 330 -59.28 -3.04 -8.97
N LEU A 331 -58.66 -3.82 -8.07
CA LEU A 331 -59.40 -4.48 -6.99
C LEU A 331 -60.11 -3.50 -6.07
N ALA A 332 -59.40 -2.46 -5.60
CA ALA A 332 -59.97 -1.44 -4.73
C ALA A 332 -61.10 -0.67 -5.42
N ALA A 333 -60.91 -0.33 -6.70
CA ALA A 333 -61.90 0.39 -7.49
C ALA A 333 -63.17 -0.44 -7.74
N VAL A 334 -63.01 -1.71 -8.12
CA VAL A 334 -64.12 -2.65 -8.35
C VAL A 334 -64.87 -2.93 -7.04
N HIS A 335 -64.17 -3.12 -5.92
CA HIS A 335 -64.80 -3.22 -4.60
C HIS A 335 -65.63 -1.98 -4.28
N HIS A 336 -65.09 -0.78 -4.47
CA HIS A 336 -65.79 0.47 -4.18
C HIS A 336 -67.04 0.64 -5.05
N ALA A 337 -66.92 0.43 -6.36
CA ALA A 337 -68.06 0.49 -7.29
C ALA A 337 -69.14 -0.57 -6.95
N THR A 338 -68.74 -1.76 -6.52
CA THR A 338 -69.68 -2.81 -6.09
C THR A 338 -70.44 -2.40 -4.84
N ILE A 339 -69.75 -1.79 -3.87
CA ILE A 339 -70.36 -1.30 -2.63
C ILE A 339 -71.39 -0.20 -2.95
N ILE A 340 -71.05 0.77 -3.81
CA ILE A 340 -71.99 1.80 -4.25
C ILE A 340 -73.23 1.15 -4.87
N SER A 341 -73.05 0.20 -5.79
CA SER A 341 -74.17 -0.51 -6.40
C SER A 341 -75.03 -1.28 -5.38
N LEU A 342 -74.45 -1.82 -4.31
CA LEU A 342 -75.18 -2.47 -3.21
C LEU A 342 -75.94 -1.46 -2.34
N MET A 343 -75.39 -0.26 -2.13
CA MET A 343 -76.08 0.81 -1.43
C MET A 343 -77.33 1.26 -2.20
N ASP A 344 -77.21 1.49 -3.51
CA ASP A 344 -78.33 1.89 -4.37
C ASP A 344 -79.48 0.86 -4.33
N GLU A 345 -79.16 -0.43 -4.39
CA GLU A 345 -80.16 -1.49 -4.29
C GLU A 345 -80.82 -1.55 -2.90
N ASN A 346 -80.05 -1.37 -1.82
CA ASN A 346 -80.61 -1.34 -0.47
C ASN A 346 -81.58 -0.15 -0.30
N GLU A 347 -81.25 1.01 -0.84
CA GLU A 347 -82.12 2.19 -0.82
C GLU A 347 -83.41 1.93 -1.62
N ALA A 348 -83.29 1.32 -2.81
CA ALA A 348 -84.45 0.94 -3.62
C ALA A 348 -85.36 -0.07 -2.89
N GLN A 349 -84.78 -1.11 -2.29
CA GLN A 349 -85.52 -2.10 -1.49
C GLN A 349 -86.20 -1.45 -0.29
N GLN A 350 -85.52 -0.52 0.41
CA GLN A 350 -86.09 0.17 1.56
C GLN A 350 -87.30 1.03 1.16
N LYS A 351 -87.24 1.66 -0.02
CA LYS A 351 -88.38 2.41 -0.58
C LYS A 351 -89.56 1.49 -0.88
N GLU A 352 -89.32 0.34 -1.49
CA GLU A 352 -90.36 -0.66 -1.77
C GLU A 352 -90.99 -1.20 -0.47
N ILE A 353 -90.18 -1.54 0.53
CA ILE A 353 -90.66 -1.97 1.86
C ILE A 353 -91.54 -0.90 2.50
N ASN A 354 -91.16 0.38 2.41
CA ASN A 354 -91.95 1.47 2.97
C ASN A 354 -93.29 1.64 2.24
N GLN A 355 -93.30 1.47 0.90
CA GLN A 355 -94.52 1.49 0.12
C GLN A 355 -95.45 0.32 0.50
N LEU A 356 -94.92 -0.91 0.55
CA LEU A 356 -95.67 -2.09 0.95
C LEU A 356 -96.26 -1.95 2.36
N LYS A 357 -95.51 -1.37 3.31
CA LYS A 357 -96.03 -1.07 4.65
C LYS A 357 -97.21 -0.08 4.59
N ALA A 358 -97.11 0.97 3.78
CA ALA A 358 -98.20 1.92 3.61
C ALA A 358 -99.44 1.27 2.98
N ASP A 359 -99.25 0.42 1.97
CA ASP A 359 -100.33 -0.31 1.29
C ASP A 359 -101.03 -1.31 2.24
N VAL A 360 -100.25 -2.02 3.06
CA VAL A 360 -100.80 -2.94 4.08
C VAL A 360 -101.63 -2.17 5.13
N GLU A 361 -101.15 -1.01 5.59
CA GLU A 361 -101.92 -0.16 6.51
C GLU A 361 -103.20 0.38 5.87
N ALA A 362 -103.18 0.71 4.58
CA ALA A 362 -104.38 1.09 3.84
C ALA A 362 -105.37 -0.08 3.73
N LEU A 363 -104.90 -1.29 3.45
CA LEU A 363 -105.75 -2.49 3.37
C LEU A 363 -106.38 -2.86 4.71
N LYS A 364 -105.64 -2.76 5.83
CA LYS A 364 -106.21 -3.01 7.17
C LYS A 364 -107.44 -2.14 7.46
N LYS A 365 -107.39 -0.86 7.08
CA LYS A 365 -108.51 0.08 7.23
C LYS A 365 -109.74 -0.23 6.37
N ILE A 366 -109.60 -1.08 5.35
CA ILE A 366 -110.71 -1.50 4.47
C ILE A 366 -111.36 -2.78 5.02
N VAL A 367 -110.61 -3.60 5.77
CA VAL A 367 -111.05 -4.89 6.30
C VAL A 367 -111.66 -4.77 7.70
N GLU A 368 -111.30 -3.73 8.46
CA GLU A 368 -112.03 -3.24 9.64
C GLU A 368 -113.28 -2.44 9.23
#